data_AF-A0A5J6IFP8-F1
#
_entry.id   AF-A0A5J6IFP8-F1
#
_cell.length_a   1.000
_cell.length_b   1.000
_cell.length_c   1.000
_cell.angle_alpha   90.00
_cell.angle_beta   90.00
_cell.angle_gamma   90.00
#
_symmetry.space_group_name_H-M   'P 1'
#
loop_
_entity.id
_entity.type
_entity.pdbx_description
1 polymer ?
#
loop_
_entity_poly.entity_id
_entity_poly.type
_entity_poly.pdbx_seq_one_letter_code
_entity_poly.pdbx_strand_id
1 'polypeptide(L)'
;MANELKYGDQVHLQNGYSSWTGGYLDTNGHSSDGGAKYAVSTADSPTRGAGTGTWQILSATGKAVGANVISGDLVYLRNLYGGDGGYLDTNGHATADQKNSGGKYNVSTSKDQDRAPGTGRWRLFAQASSPGDQHVRPGDVIHLWNTYGDNGGFLETNGGGPAGGKYDVCTNAYYNRAQNVGDWKLHRA
;
A
#
# COMPACT_ATOMS: atom_id res chain seq x y z
N MET A 1 16.45 21.40 -5.89
CA MET A 1 16.35 20.11 -6.61
C MET A 1 14.93 19.62 -6.49
N ALA A 2 14.35 19.13 -7.58
CA ALA A 2 12.98 18.66 -7.63
C ALA A 2 12.88 17.33 -6.85
N ASN A 3 12.09 17.28 -5.77
CA ASN A 3 11.99 16.12 -4.87
C ASN A 3 10.76 15.25 -5.17
N GLU A 4 10.11 15.45 -6.31
CA GLU A 4 8.89 14.75 -6.70
C GLU A 4 9.13 13.23 -6.80
N LEU A 5 8.13 12.49 -6.36
CA LEU A 5 8.04 11.06 -6.54
C LEU A 5 7.80 10.76 -8.03
N LYS A 6 8.51 9.77 -8.57
CA LYS A 6 8.42 9.39 -9.97
C LYS A 6 7.99 7.94 -10.15
N TYR A 7 7.33 7.66 -11.27
CA TYR A 7 7.08 6.28 -11.67
C TYR A 7 8.40 5.53 -11.88
N GLY A 8 8.49 4.34 -11.31
CA GLY A 8 9.71 3.54 -11.25
C GLY A 8 10.51 3.70 -9.96
N ASP A 9 10.24 4.73 -9.15
CA ASP A 9 10.89 4.90 -7.84
C ASP A 9 10.61 3.70 -6.94
N GLN A 10 11.65 3.30 -6.20
CA GLN A 10 11.56 2.33 -5.11
C GLN A 10 11.32 3.06 -3.80
N VAL A 11 10.37 2.54 -3.02
CA VAL A 11 9.82 3.21 -1.85
C VAL A 11 9.57 2.26 -0.70
N HIS A 12 9.52 2.84 0.49
CA HIS A 12 8.98 2.25 1.70
C HIS A 12 7.73 3.03 2.11
N LEU A 13 6.67 2.31 2.51
CA LEU A 13 5.42 2.92 2.99
C LEU A 13 5.38 2.83 4.50
N GLN A 14 5.52 3.94 5.21
CA GLN A 14 5.42 4.00 6.67
C GLN A 14 3.99 4.34 7.08
N ASN A 15 3.40 3.56 7.98
CA ASN A 15 2.06 3.79 8.50
C ASN A 15 2.04 4.84 9.62
N GLY A 16 1.02 5.70 9.62
CA GLY A 16 0.85 6.82 10.54
C GLY A 16 0.41 6.44 11.95
N TYR A 17 0.00 5.20 12.18
CA TYR A 17 -0.50 4.74 13.48
C TYR A 17 0.48 5.02 14.62
N SER A 18 -0.06 5.45 15.76
CA SER A 18 0.71 5.72 16.98
C SER A 18 1.92 6.65 16.72
N SER A 19 1.68 7.79 16.08
CA SER A 19 2.72 8.78 15.73
C SER A 19 3.81 8.23 14.81
N TRP A 20 3.42 7.62 13.68
CA TRP A 20 4.34 7.03 12.69
C TRP A 20 5.12 5.80 13.19
N THR A 21 4.66 5.16 14.25
CA THR A 21 5.23 3.89 14.76
C THR A 21 4.43 2.66 14.31
N GLY A 22 3.46 2.83 13.41
CA GLY A 22 2.67 1.76 12.78
C GLY A 22 3.50 0.77 11.95
N GLY A 23 4.77 1.06 11.70
CA GLY A 23 5.68 0.22 10.93
C GLY A 23 5.60 0.49 9.42
N TYR A 24 6.26 -0.37 8.65
CA TYR A 24 6.42 -0.25 7.21
C TYR A 24 5.69 -1.38 6.49
N LEU A 25 4.97 -1.08 5.40
CA LEU A 25 4.28 -2.08 4.59
C LEU A 25 5.26 -3.10 4.03
N ASP A 26 4.99 -4.38 4.25
CA ASP A 26 5.95 -5.44 4.02
C ASP A 26 5.26 -6.77 3.67
N THR A 27 5.89 -7.56 2.79
CA THR A 27 5.47 -8.93 2.51
C THR A 27 5.96 -9.89 3.59
N ASN A 28 5.04 -10.63 4.22
CA ASN A 28 5.36 -11.49 5.35
C ASN A 28 4.85 -12.92 5.18
N GLY A 29 5.72 -13.79 4.65
CA GLY A 29 5.41 -15.19 4.42
C GLY A 29 4.41 -15.41 3.27
N HIS A 30 4.14 -16.68 2.95
CA HIS A 30 3.17 -17.03 1.92
C HIS A 30 1.74 -16.74 2.37
N SER A 31 0.92 -16.26 1.44
CA SER A 31 -0.52 -16.11 1.69
C SER A 31 -1.22 -17.47 1.54
N SER A 32 -2.22 -17.71 2.38
CA SER A 32 -3.16 -18.82 2.22
C SER A 32 -4.33 -18.50 1.29
N ASP A 33 -4.48 -17.25 0.86
CA ASP A 33 -5.58 -16.82 0.00
C ASP A 33 -5.38 -17.29 -1.45
N GLY A 34 -6.47 -17.74 -2.08
CA GLY A 34 -6.44 -18.24 -3.45
C GLY A 34 -5.88 -17.20 -4.43
N GLY A 35 -4.86 -17.59 -5.19
CA GLY A 35 -4.20 -16.74 -6.21
C GLY A 35 -3.24 -15.69 -5.65
N ALA A 36 -3.05 -15.61 -4.33
CA ALA A 36 -2.04 -14.74 -3.73
C ALA A 36 -0.64 -15.39 -3.70
N LYS A 37 0.41 -14.58 -3.65
CA LYS A 37 1.81 -15.00 -3.48
C LYS A 37 2.23 -14.93 -2.00
N TYR A 38 2.16 -13.73 -1.43
CA TYR A 38 2.61 -13.44 -0.06
C TYR A 38 1.54 -12.68 0.71
N ALA A 39 1.46 -12.93 2.01
CA ALA A 39 0.66 -12.11 2.91
C ALA A 39 1.33 -10.74 3.09
N VAL A 40 0.55 -9.73 3.47
CA VAL A 40 1.05 -8.36 3.66
C VAL A 40 0.70 -7.91 5.07
N SER A 41 1.66 -7.28 5.72
CA SER A 41 1.52 -6.73 7.08
C SER A 41 2.45 -5.53 7.21
N THR A 42 2.53 -4.91 8.39
CA THR A 42 3.62 -3.97 8.69
C THR A 42 4.76 -4.63 9.45
N ALA A 43 5.96 -4.06 9.33
CA ALA A 43 7.16 -4.44 10.08
C ALA A 43 7.81 -3.23 10.77
N ASP A 44 8.59 -3.43 11.82
CA ASP A 44 9.28 -2.33 12.52
C ASP A 44 10.34 -1.63 11.67
N SER A 45 10.88 -2.33 10.67
CA SER A 45 11.90 -1.83 9.75
C SER A 45 11.46 -2.05 8.30
N PRO A 46 11.75 -1.11 7.37
CA PRO A 46 11.46 -1.28 5.95
C PRO A 46 12.30 -2.38 5.27
N THR A 47 13.33 -2.89 5.96
CA THR A 47 14.29 -3.87 5.44
C THR A 47 14.39 -5.11 6.33
N ARG A 48 13.26 -5.56 6.92
CA ARG A 48 13.21 -6.81 7.73
C ARG A 48 13.79 -8.00 6.96
N GLY A 49 13.48 -8.09 5.67
CA GLY A 49 14.13 -8.97 4.71
C GLY A 49 14.49 -8.20 3.43
N ALA A 50 15.43 -8.75 2.65
CA ALA A 50 15.84 -8.13 1.38
C ALA A 50 14.64 -8.01 0.43
N GLY A 51 14.20 -6.77 0.16
CA GLY A 51 13.10 -6.45 -0.74
C GLY A 51 11.69 -6.63 -0.17
N THR A 52 11.53 -7.16 1.05
CA THR A 52 10.19 -7.45 1.62
C THR A 52 9.38 -6.18 1.90
N GLY A 53 10.03 -5.11 2.37
CA GLY A 53 9.41 -3.80 2.58
C GLY A 53 9.68 -2.79 1.47
N THR A 54 10.29 -3.23 0.35
CA THR A 54 10.60 -2.36 -0.80
C THR A 54 9.58 -2.55 -1.90
N TRP A 55 8.94 -1.45 -2.28
CA TRP A 55 7.89 -1.41 -3.30
C TRP A 55 8.32 -0.50 -4.44
N GLN A 56 7.99 -0.87 -5.67
CA GLN A 56 8.16 -0.02 -6.83
C GLN A 56 6.81 0.56 -7.24
N ILE A 57 6.75 1.87 -7.45
CA ILE A 57 5.52 2.55 -7.91
C ILE A 57 5.45 2.51 -9.43
N LEU A 58 4.39 1.94 -9.97
CA LEU A 58 4.19 1.79 -11.41
C LEU A 58 2.88 2.46 -11.82
N SER A 59 2.81 2.98 -13.04
CA SER A 59 1.58 3.58 -13.55
C SER A 59 0.58 2.50 -13.95
N ALA A 60 -0.67 2.63 -13.48
CA ALA A 60 -1.76 1.77 -13.94
C ALA A 60 -2.48 2.31 -15.19
N THR A 61 -2.06 3.48 -15.69
CA THR A 61 -2.65 4.16 -16.85
C THR A 61 -1.67 4.38 -17.99
N GLY A 62 -0.47 3.80 -17.91
CA GLY A 62 0.54 3.84 -18.98
C GLY A 62 1.43 5.07 -18.99
N LYS A 63 1.53 5.82 -17.89
CA LYS A 63 2.53 6.89 -17.75
C LYS A 63 3.95 6.29 -17.74
N ALA A 64 4.89 7.00 -18.38
CA ALA A 64 6.26 6.53 -18.54
C ALA A 64 7.04 6.52 -17.22
N VAL A 65 8.02 5.61 -17.11
CA VAL A 65 9.01 5.64 -16.02
C VAL A 65 9.73 6.99 -16.01
N GLY A 66 9.93 7.56 -14.83
CA GLY A 66 10.52 8.87 -14.63
C GLY A 66 9.53 10.05 -14.69
N ALA A 67 8.28 9.82 -15.11
CA ALA A 67 7.23 10.83 -15.01
C ALA A 67 6.81 11.04 -13.54
N ASN A 68 6.42 12.27 -13.20
CA ASN A 68 5.97 12.58 -11.85
C ASN A 68 4.66 11.84 -11.51
N VAL A 69 4.57 11.35 -10.28
CA VAL A 69 3.31 10.89 -9.68
C VAL A 69 2.56 12.12 -9.20
N ILE A 70 1.30 12.26 -9.61
CA ILE A 70 0.40 13.33 -9.15
C ILE A 70 -0.71 12.76 -8.26
N SER A 71 -1.18 13.56 -7.30
CA SER A 71 -2.32 13.20 -6.46
C SER A 71 -3.54 12.90 -7.33
N GLY A 72 -4.22 11.79 -7.08
CA GLY A 72 -5.33 11.24 -7.86
C GLY A 72 -4.93 10.19 -8.90
N ASP A 73 -3.64 9.94 -9.11
CA ASP A 73 -3.18 8.91 -10.06
C ASP A 73 -3.57 7.49 -9.62
N LEU A 74 -3.80 6.62 -10.62
CA LEU A 74 -3.90 5.18 -10.43
C LEU A 74 -2.52 4.55 -10.57
N VAL A 75 -2.12 3.81 -9.53
CA VAL A 75 -0.81 3.16 -9.43
C VAL A 75 -0.95 1.67 -9.13
N TYR A 76 0.05 0.91 -9.55
CA TYR A 76 0.37 -0.40 -8.98
C TYR A 76 1.56 -0.26 -8.02
N LEU A 77 1.58 -1.08 -6.97
CA LEU A 77 2.71 -1.21 -6.06
C LEU A 77 3.29 -2.61 -6.20
N ARG A 78 4.50 -2.72 -6.79
CA ARG A 78 5.18 -4.01 -7.01
C ARG A 78 6.21 -4.26 -5.90
N ASN A 79 6.06 -5.32 -5.12
CA ASN A 79 7.02 -5.72 -4.11
C ASN A 79 8.29 -6.32 -4.75
N LEU A 80 9.46 -6.03 -4.19
CA LEU A 80 10.75 -6.43 -4.74
C LEU A 80 11.36 -7.67 -4.08
N TYR A 81 10.67 -8.32 -3.15
CA TYR A 81 11.14 -9.57 -2.54
C TYR A 81 11.43 -10.63 -3.61
N GLY A 82 12.65 -11.18 -3.57
CA GLY A 82 13.11 -12.17 -4.56
C GLY A 82 13.08 -11.68 -6.02
N GLY A 83 13.02 -10.37 -6.27
CA GLY A 83 12.92 -9.78 -7.60
C GLY A 83 11.52 -9.88 -8.26
N ASP A 84 10.59 -10.60 -7.65
CA ASP A 84 9.22 -10.80 -8.11
C ASP A 84 8.27 -11.03 -6.92
N GLY A 85 8.20 -10.06 -6.01
CA GLY A 85 7.36 -10.13 -4.82
C GLY A 85 5.86 -10.05 -5.13
N GLY A 86 5.48 -9.75 -6.38
CA GLY A 86 4.10 -9.54 -6.80
C GLY A 86 3.60 -8.11 -6.59
N TYR A 87 2.32 -7.88 -6.86
CA TYR A 87 1.64 -6.58 -6.78
C TYR A 87 0.70 -6.53 -5.59
N LEU A 88 0.65 -5.41 -4.87
CA LEU A 88 -0.28 -5.20 -3.76
C LEU A 88 -1.73 -5.31 -4.25
N ASP A 89 -2.48 -6.25 -3.70
CA ASP A 89 -3.78 -6.70 -4.19
C ASP A 89 -4.78 -6.78 -3.03
N THR A 90 -6.01 -6.30 -3.23
CA THR A 90 -7.13 -6.71 -2.38
C THR A 90 -7.55 -8.14 -2.75
N ASN A 91 -7.57 -9.02 -1.75
CA ASN A 91 -7.93 -10.42 -1.94
C ASN A 91 -8.77 -10.94 -0.77
N GLY A 92 -9.79 -11.74 -1.04
CA GLY A 92 -10.68 -12.27 0.00
C GLY A 92 -11.36 -11.18 0.83
N HIS A 93 -12.01 -11.56 1.92
CA HIS A 93 -12.67 -10.63 2.82
C HIS A 93 -11.81 -10.32 4.04
N ALA A 94 -11.95 -9.11 4.57
CA ALA A 94 -11.39 -8.78 5.88
C ALA A 94 -11.91 -9.78 6.95
N THR A 95 -11.10 -10.01 7.97
CA THR A 95 -11.45 -10.91 9.09
C THR A 95 -12.68 -10.39 9.85
N ALA A 96 -13.29 -11.25 10.67
CA ALA A 96 -14.44 -10.86 11.48
C ALA A 96 -14.12 -9.66 12.38
N ASP A 97 -12.93 -9.65 12.98
CA ASP A 97 -12.50 -8.55 13.86
C ASP A 97 -12.28 -7.25 13.08
N GLN A 98 -11.64 -7.32 11.92
CA GLN A 98 -11.42 -6.14 11.07
C GLN A 98 -12.75 -5.53 10.58
N LYS A 99 -13.77 -6.36 10.33
CA LYS A 99 -15.11 -5.91 9.91
C LYS A 99 -15.82 -5.10 10.99
N ASN A 100 -15.56 -5.36 12.27
CA ASN A 100 -16.15 -4.58 13.37
C ASN A 100 -15.75 -3.10 13.34
N SER A 101 -14.68 -2.75 12.62
CA SER A 101 -14.23 -1.38 12.39
C SER A 101 -14.36 -0.92 10.92
N GLY A 102 -15.14 -1.60 10.10
CA GLY A 102 -15.39 -1.22 8.70
C GLY A 102 -14.42 -1.82 7.67
N GLY A 103 -13.61 -2.81 8.05
CA GLY A 103 -12.75 -3.54 7.13
C GLY A 103 -13.56 -4.27 6.05
N LYS A 104 -13.10 -4.23 4.79
CA LYS A 104 -13.80 -4.78 3.61
C LYS A 104 -13.11 -6.03 3.07
N TYR A 105 -11.85 -5.88 2.67
CA TYR A 105 -11.09 -6.94 2.03
C TYR A 105 -9.72 -7.11 2.69
N ASN A 106 -9.19 -8.33 2.65
CA ASN A 106 -7.82 -8.60 3.08
C ASN A 106 -6.84 -8.07 2.01
N VAL A 107 -5.57 -7.89 2.38
CA VAL A 107 -4.53 -7.41 1.46
C VAL A 107 -3.39 -8.42 1.39
N SER A 108 -3.01 -8.74 0.15
CA SER A 108 -1.93 -9.68 -0.14
C SER A 108 -1.15 -9.19 -1.36
N THR A 109 -0.21 -10.00 -1.84
CA THR A 109 0.40 -9.78 -3.16
C THR A 109 -0.15 -10.78 -4.18
N SER A 110 -0.29 -10.35 -5.43
CA SER A 110 -0.65 -11.18 -6.58
C SER A 110 0.50 -11.25 -7.60
N LYS A 111 0.54 -12.32 -8.40
CA LYS A 111 1.45 -12.39 -9.56
C LYS A 111 1.07 -11.38 -10.64
N ASP A 112 -0.22 -11.19 -10.84
CA ASP A 112 -0.77 -10.31 -11.86
C ASP A 112 -1.00 -8.92 -11.28
N GLN A 113 -0.87 -7.89 -12.12
CA GLN A 113 -1.13 -6.50 -11.74
C GLN A 113 -2.56 -6.29 -11.22
N ASP A 114 -3.51 -7.02 -11.80
CA ASP A 114 -4.89 -7.14 -11.36
C ASP A 114 -5.25 -8.62 -11.39
N ARG A 115 -5.44 -9.25 -10.23
CA ARG A 115 -5.93 -10.64 -10.17
C ARG A 115 -7.37 -10.73 -10.67
N ALA A 116 -8.14 -9.69 -10.38
CA ALA A 116 -9.43 -9.36 -10.99
C ALA A 116 -9.49 -7.85 -11.27
N PRO A 117 -10.38 -7.35 -12.14
CA PRO A 117 -10.42 -5.93 -12.50
C PRO A 117 -10.43 -4.99 -11.29
N GLY A 118 -9.39 -4.16 -11.16
CA GLY A 118 -9.25 -3.14 -10.12
C GLY A 118 -8.65 -3.61 -8.79
N THR A 119 -8.37 -4.92 -8.63
CA THR A 119 -7.87 -5.49 -7.37
C THR A 119 -6.45 -5.05 -7.01
N GLY A 120 -5.57 -4.80 -7.98
CA GLY A 120 -4.22 -4.30 -7.69
C GLY A 120 -4.05 -2.80 -7.98
N ARG A 121 -5.10 -2.12 -8.44
CA ARG A 121 -5.09 -0.68 -8.73
C ARG A 121 -5.45 0.15 -7.51
N TRP A 122 -4.53 1.04 -7.15
CA TRP A 122 -4.68 1.97 -6.03
C TRP A 122 -4.71 3.40 -6.55
N ARG A 123 -5.75 4.15 -6.24
CA ARG A 123 -5.76 5.60 -6.41
C ARG A 123 -5.03 6.24 -5.25
N LEU A 124 -3.93 6.93 -5.55
CA LEU A 124 -3.08 7.57 -4.56
C LEU A 124 -3.49 9.03 -4.38
N PHE A 125 -3.78 9.43 -3.16
CA PHE A 125 -4.09 10.81 -2.80
C PHE A 125 -3.06 11.34 -1.81
N ALA A 126 -2.37 12.43 -2.15
CA ALA A 126 -1.65 13.22 -1.14
C ALA A 126 -2.65 14.14 -0.43
N GLN A 127 -2.63 14.14 0.91
CA GLN A 127 -3.45 15.04 1.73
C GLN A 127 -3.06 16.50 1.50
N ALA A 128 -1.76 16.76 1.39
CA ALA A 128 -1.18 18.02 0.97
C ALA A 128 0.24 17.76 0.43
N SER A 129 0.76 18.68 -0.39
CA SER A 129 2.17 18.72 -0.79
C SER A 129 2.61 20.19 -0.91
N SER A 130 3.91 20.42 -0.85
CA SER A 130 4.49 21.75 -1.04
C SER A 130 5.63 21.71 -2.08
N PRO A 131 5.58 22.56 -3.13
CA PRO A 131 4.49 23.47 -3.48
C PRO A 131 3.17 22.75 -3.83
N GLY A 132 2.05 23.48 -3.84
CA GLY A 132 0.71 22.97 -4.17
C GLY A 132 0.51 22.73 -5.67
N ASP A 133 1.43 22.01 -6.30
CA ASP A 133 1.48 21.74 -7.74
C ASP A 133 0.96 20.34 -8.13
N GLN A 134 0.28 19.68 -7.18
CA GLN A 134 -0.31 18.33 -7.29
C GLN A 134 0.72 17.19 -7.34
N HIS A 135 2.01 17.47 -7.47
CA HIS A 135 3.04 16.42 -7.42
C HIS A 135 3.14 15.83 -6.02
N VAL A 136 3.22 14.51 -5.95
CA VAL A 136 3.47 13.78 -4.70
C VAL A 136 4.96 13.85 -4.40
N ARG A 137 5.33 14.05 -3.14
CA ARG A 137 6.71 14.09 -2.68
C ARG A 137 6.93 13.10 -1.53
N PRO A 138 8.16 12.55 -1.38
CA PRO A 138 8.49 11.75 -0.21
C PRO A 138 8.20 12.51 1.09
N GLY A 139 7.60 11.82 2.05
CA GLY A 139 7.17 12.39 3.32
C GLY A 139 5.79 13.06 3.33
N ASP A 140 5.13 13.24 2.18
CA ASP A 140 3.73 13.64 2.14
C ASP A 140 2.86 12.55 2.78
N VAL A 141 1.82 12.95 3.50
CA VAL A 141 0.79 12.03 3.99
C VAL A 141 -0.10 11.64 2.82
N ILE A 142 -0.19 10.35 2.55
CA ILE A 142 -0.97 9.80 1.45
C ILE A 142 -2.02 8.80 1.94
N HIS A 143 -3.02 8.59 1.11
CA HIS A 143 -4.03 7.54 1.22
C HIS A 143 -4.08 6.75 -0.09
N LEU A 144 -4.34 5.45 0.01
CA LEU A 144 -4.43 4.54 -1.12
C LEU A 144 -5.84 3.94 -1.17
N TRP A 145 -6.66 4.35 -2.14
CA TRP A 145 -8.00 3.80 -2.38
C TRP A 145 -7.92 2.68 -3.41
N ASN A 146 -8.36 1.48 -3.06
CA ASN A 146 -8.44 0.38 -4.01
C ASN A 146 -9.67 0.48 -4.93
N THR A 147 -9.50 0.27 -6.24
CA THR A 147 -10.57 0.47 -7.23
C THR A 147 -11.45 -0.74 -7.51
N TYR A 148 -11.26 -1.87 -6.83
CA TYR A 148 -12.09 -3.06 -7.01
C TYR A 148 -13.58 -2.74 -6.79
N GLY A 149 -14.42 -3.10 -7.77
CA GLY A 149 -15.86 -2.84 -7.75
C GLY A 149 -16.22 -1.36 -7.56
N ASP A 150 -15.36 -0.44 -8.03
CA ASP A 150 -15.45 1.02 -7.86
C ASP A 150 -15.47 1.50 -6.40
N ASN A 151 -15.28 0.60 -5.44
CA ASN A 151 -15.38 0.86 -4.01
C ASN A 151 -14.60 -0.20 -3.21
N GLY A 152 -13.30 -0.39 -3.52
CA GLY A 152 -12.47 -1.38 -2.84
C GLY A 152 -12.09 -0.98 -1.41
N GLY A 153 -12.16 0.32 -1.09
CA GLY A 153 -11.81 0.87 0.22
C GLY A 153 -10.35 1.31 0.33
N PHE A 154 -9.99 1.95 1.44
CA PHE A 154 -8.67 2.52 1.69
C PHE A 154 -7.74 1.56 2.44
N LEU A 155 -6.48 1.52 2.04
CA LEU A 155 -5.44 0.74 2.74
C LEU A 155 -5.23 1.24 4.17
N GLU A 156 -5.37 0.37 5.15
CA GLU A 156 -5.09 0.69 6.56
C GLU A 156 -4.43 -0.47 7.30
N THR A 157 -3.81 -0.18 8.45
CA THR A 157 -3.48 -1.19 9.46
C THR A 157 -4.70 -1.52 10.32
N ASN A 158 -4.95 -2.80 10.59
CA ASN A 158 -6.08 -3.22 11.41
C ASN A 158 -5.87 -4.60 12.06
N GLY A 159 -5.58 -4.60 13.37
CA GLY A 159 -5.30 -5.82 14.14
C GLY A 159 -3.83 -6.24 14.11
N GLY A 160 -3.49 -7.33 14.81
CA GLY A 160 -2.12 -7.85 14.86
C GLY A 160 -1.74 -8.61 13.59
N GLY A 161 -0.53 -8.40 13.09
CA GLY A 161 -0.09 -8.93 11.79
C GLY A 161 0.07 -10.46 11.75
N PRO A 162 -0.17 -11.10 10.58
CA PRO A 162 0.12 -12.52 10.39
C PRO A 162 1.62 -12.81 10.52
N ALA A 163 1.98 -14.05 10.90
CA ALA A 163 3.35 -14.57 10.88
C ALA A 163 4.39 -13.66 11.58
N GLY A 164 4.04 -13.05 12.72
CA GLY A 164 4.94 -12.16 13.45
C GLY A 164 5.08 -10.75 12.85
N GLY A 165 4.20 -10.39 11.91
CA GLY A 165 4.03 -9.01 11.44
C GLY A 165 3.49 -8.14 12.56
N LYS A 166 3.80 -6.85 12.52
CA LYS A 166 3.42 -5.89 13.56
C LYS A 166 1.92 -5.64 13.56
N TYR A 167 1.39 -5.12 12.46
CA TYR A 167 -0.04 -4.95 12.25
C TYR A 167 -0.48 -5.61 10.95
N ASP A 168 -1.69 -6.18 10.96
CA ASP A 168 -2.31 -6.69 9.75
C ASP A 168 -2.81 -5.53 8.89
N VAL A 169 -3.02 -5.78 7.60
CA VAL A 169 -3.39 -4.75 6.64
C VAL A 169 -4.64 -5.19 5.88
N CYS A 170 -5.64 -4.31 5.84
CA CYS A 170 -6.87 -4.53 5.10
C CYS A 170 -7.25 -3.28 4.30
N THR A 171 -8.30 -3.37 3.50
CA THR A 171 -9.00 -2.17 3.04
C THR A 171 -10.16 -1.81 3.97
N ASN A 172 -10.47 -0.53 4.10
CA ASN A 172 -11.56 -0.03 4.94
C ASN A 172 -12.50 0.92 4.17
N ALA A 173 -13.76 0.99 4.58
CA ALA A 173 -14.72 1.93 3.99
C ALA A 173 -14.38 3.41 4.25
N TYR A 174 -13.65 3.71 5.32
CA TYR A 174 -13.26 5.07 5.71
C TYR A 174 -11.79 5.33 5.38
N TYR A 175 -11.46 6.55 4.95
CA TYR A 175 -10.08 6.89 4.54
C TYR A 175 -9.09 6.82 5.69
N ASN A 176 -9.50 7.22 6.90
CA ASN A 176 -8.71 7.11 8.12
C ASN A 176 -9.66 7.14 9.31
N ARG A 177 -10.05 5.97 9.81
CA ARG A 177 -11.11 5.84 10.84
C ARG A 177 -10.66 6.12 12.26
N ALA A 178 -9.37 5.98 12.57
CA ALA A 178 -8.86 6.12 13.92
C ALA A 178 -7.34 6.26 13.92
N GLN A 179 -6.81 7.14 14.77
CA GLN A 179 -5.38 7.19 15.13
C GLN A 179 -4.39 7.09 13.95
N ASN A 180 -4.75 7.60 12.77
CA ASN A 180 -3.90 7.60 11.57
C ASN A 180 -3.57 6.20 11.03
N VAL A 181 -4.44 5.22 11.24
CA VAL A 181 -4.29 3.85 10.69
C VAL A 181 -4.32 3.81 9.16
N GLY A 182 -5.00 4.76 8.53
CA GLY A 182 -5.09 4.89 7.06
C GLY A 182 -4.08 5.87 6.45
N ASP A 183 -3.30 6.56 7.29
CA ASP A 183 -2.28 7.50 6.82
C ASP A 183 -0.99 6.74 6.49
N TRP A 184 -0.40 7.05 5.34
CA TRP A 184 0.89 6.49 4.94
C TRP A 184 1.85 7.60 4.49
N LYS A 185 3.15 7.36 4.64
CA LYS A 185 4.21 8.17 4.05
C LYS A 185 5.07 7.32 3.15
N LEU A 186 5.35 7.84 1.96
CA LEU A 186 6.32 7.26 1.05
C LEU A 186 7.71 7.82 1.35
N HIS A 187 8.67 6.94 1.54
CA HIS A 187 10.10 7.26 1.65
C HIS A 187 10.83 6.59 0.50
N ARG A 188 11.84 7.24 -0.11
CA ARG A 188 12.69 6.55 -1.08
C ARG A 188 13.47 5.43 -0.37
N ALA A 189 13.58 4.28 -1.03
CA ALA A 189 14.39 3.14 -0.58
C ALA A 189 15.88 3.39 -0.77
#